data_AF-A0A4R4U1M6-F1
#
_entry.id   AF-A0A4R4U1M6-F1
#
_cell.length_a   1.000
_cell.length_b   1.000
_cell.length_c   1.000
_cell.angle_alpha   90.00
_cell.angle_beta   90.00
_cell.angle_gamma   90.00
#
_symmetry.space_group_name_H-M   'P 1'
#
loop_
_entity.id
_entity.type
_entity.pdbx_description
1 polymer ?
#
loop_
_entity_poly.entity_id
_entity_poly.type
_entity_poly.pdbx_seq_one_letter_code
_entity_poly.pdbx_strand_id
1 'polypeptide(L)'
;MTQLGGYTRNVRDALAHLNAADPASPDTFYRSNLPRIGLIDSAGDSGHPALATGVMTSVPVYLRAGDVITSISARSGATAAGTPTNYWFALYSSAATPALLAQTADQTSTAWAANTVKTVALATPVTITETGIYWVGITVVATAVPSLIGSIAMTPVVTGERNLSQSSGSSLTATAPATIATVTAKPFVPRVVLT
;
A
#
# COMPACT_ATOMS: atom_id res chain seq x y z
N MET A 1 31.24 29.46 19.06
CA MET A 1 29.79 29.72 18.96
C MET A 1 29.08 28.71 19.82
N THR A 2 28.45 29.18 20.90
CA THR A 2 27.68 28.36 21.83
C THR A 2 26.31 28.07 21.22
N GLN A 3 26.09 26.81 20.84
CA GLN A 3 24.81 26.36 20.31
C GLN A 3 23.81 26.20 21.46
N LEU A 4 22.90 27.16 21.57
CA LEU A 4 21.75 27.12 22.49
C LEU A 4 20.65 26.26 21.89
N GLY A 5 20.13 25.31 22.68
CA GLY A 5 18.77 24.77 22.53
C GLY A 5 18.60 23.64 21.52
N GLY A 6 18.30 22.44 22.04
CA GLY A 6 18.10 21.23 21.26
C GLY A 6 16.81 21.26 20.44
N TYR A 7 16.97 21.06 19.13
CA TYR A 7 16.02 20.32 18.30
C TYR A 7 16.74 19.07 17.82
N THR A 8 16.54 17.98 18.56
CA THR A 8 17.07 16.68 18.18
C THR A 8 16.40 16.26 16.86
N ARG A 9 17.21 16.12 15.80
CA ARG A 9 16.98 15.27 14.59
C ARG A 9 16.74 15.94 13.22
N ASN A 10 16.73 17.26 13.08
CA ASN A 10 16.89 17.86 11.75
C ASN A 10 18.30 18.43 11.57
N VAL A 11 19.20 17.62 11.02
CA VAL A 11 20.37 18.19 10.35
C VAL A 11 19.81 18.97 9.15
N ARG A 12 19.97 20.30 9.14
CA ARG A 12 19.79 21.10 7.92
C ARG A 12 20.94 20.74 6.98
N ASP A 13 20.83 19.59 6.35
CA ASP A 13 21.71 19.14 5.29
C ASP A 13 20.93 19.10 3.97
N ALA A 14 21.62 18.95 2.85
CA ALA A 14 21.09 18.82 1.50
C ALA A 14 20.00 17.72 1.38
N LEU A 15 19.96 16.75 2.31
CA LEU A 15 18.97 15.67 2.36
C LEU A 15 17.72 15.97 3.21
N ALA A 16 17.59 17.17 3.80
CA ALA A 16 16.43 17.54 4.62
C ALA A 16 15.08 17.47 3.88
N HIS A 17 15.08 17.56 2.55
CA HIS A 17 13.89 17.41 1.72
C HIS A 17 13.33 15.97 1.71
N LEU A 18 14.15 14.96 2.03
CA LEU A 18 13.70 13.59 2.24
C LEU A 18 13.00 13.44 3.61
N ASN A 19 13.34 14.30 4.58
CA ASN A 19 12.74 14.35 5.92
C ASN A 19 11.41 15.12 5.97
N ALA A 20 11.08 15.91 4.93
CA ALA A 20 9.79 16.61 4.83
C ALA A 20 8.60 15.68 4.49
N ALA A 21 8.84 14.37 4.35
CA ALA A 21 7.84 13.35 4.09
C ALA A 21 7.25 12.70 5.36
N ASP A 22 7.75 13.07 6.55
CA ASP A 22 7.36 12.51 7.86
C ASP A 22 6.00 13.05 8.35
N PRO A 23 5.24 12.31 9.18
CA PRO A 23 3.97 12.78 9.72
C PRO A 23 4.19 13.93 10.69
N ALA A 24 3.11 14.68 10.94
CA ALA A 24 3.14 15.92 11.71
C ALA A 24 3.62 15.77 13.18
N SER A 25 3.80 14.54 13.69
CA SER A 25 4.30 14.26 15.03
C SER A 25 5.31 13.10 15.01
N PRO A 26 6.42 13.21 15.77
CA PRO A 26 7.44 12.16 15.91
C PRO A 26 6.92 10.86 16.54
N ASP A 27 5.74 10.89 17.17
CA ASP A 27 5.12 9.73 17.82
C ASP A 27 4.13 8.99 16.92
N THR A 28 3.88 9.49 15.70
CA THR A 28 2.94 8.83 14.78
C THR A 28 3.62 7.65 14.10
N PHE A 29 3.29 6.45 14.53
CA PHE A 29 3.75 5.23 13.89
C PHE A 29 3.17 5.10 12.47
N TYR A 30 4.04 4.81 11.50
CA TYR A 30 3.64 4.39 10.16
C TYR A 30 4.73 3.58 9.46
N ARG A 31 4.31 2.85 8.41
CA ARG A 31 5.16 2.18 7.43
C ARG A 31 4.62 2.45 6.03
N SER A 32 5.50 2.61 5.04
CA SER A 32 5.10 2.75 3.64
C SER A 32 6.02 1.97 2.72
N ASN A 33 5.50 1.49 1.60
CA ASN A 33 6.29 0.76 0.61
C ASN A 33 7.08 1.68 -0.33
N LEU A 34 6.60 2.90 -0.56
CA LEU A 34 7.21 3.88 -1.46
C LEU A 34 7.41 5.24 -0.74
N PRO A 35 8.43 6.02 -1.15
CA PRO A 35 8.58 7.39 -0.68
C PRO A 35 7.36 8.24 -1.08
N ARG A 36 7.15 9.36 -0.39
CA ARG A 36 6.05 10.29 -0.71
C ARG A 36 6.32 11.10 -1.98
N ILE A 37 7.58 11.24 -2.38
CA ILE A 37 8.04 11.98 -3.55
C ILE A 37 8.29 11.05 -4.74
N GLY A 38 8.26 11.58 -5.96
CA GLY A 38 8.57 10.80 -7.18
C GLY A 38 7.56 9.69 -7.50
N LEU A 39 6.37 9.77 -6.90
CA LEU A 39 5.23 8.95 -7.30
C LEU A 39 4.78 9.47 -8.66
N ILE A 40 4.61 8.56 -9.61
CA ILE A 40 4.13 8.92 -10.94
C ILE A 40 2.75 9.53 -10.80
N ASP A 41 2.80 10.81 -11.10
CA ASP A 41 1.84 11.49 -11.89
C ASP A 41 2.63 12.33 -12.89
N SER A 42 2.89 11.79 -14.08
CA SER A 42 3.54 12.59 -15.12
C SER A 42 2.61 13.69 -15.69
N ALA A 43 1.36 13.87 -15.20
CA ALA A 43 0.37 14.75 -15.84
C ALA A 43 -0.81 15.34 -15.00
N GLY A 44 -0.78 15.43 -13.67
CA GLY A 44 -1.88 15.90 -12.80
C GLY A 44 -2.77 14.78 -12.24
N ASP A 45 -2.55 14.37 -10.97
CA ASP A 45 -3.35 13.51 -10.07
C ASP A 45 -4.03 12.27 -10.70
N SER A 46 -3.61 11.85 -11.90
CA SER A 46 -4.39 10.96 -12.75
C SER A 46 -4.43 9.52 -12.21
N GLY A 47 -3.36 9.12 -11.52
CA GLY A 47 -3.15 7.74 -11.08
C GLY A 47 -3.04 6.77 -12.25
N HIS A 48 -2.83 5.49 -11.94
CA HIS A 48 -2.74 4.41 -12.94
C HIS A 48 -3.81 3.35 -12.68
N PRO A 49 -4.37 2.70 -13.71
CA PRO A 49 -5.29 1.56 -13.57
C PRO A 49 -4.55 0.31 -13.05
N ALA A 50 -4.17 0.36 -11.78
CA ALA A 50 -3.42 -0.69 -11.10
C ALA A 50 -4.29 -1.86 -10.66
N LEU A 51 -5.61 -1.75 -10.78
CA LEU A 51 -6.58 -2.74 -10.33
C LEU A 51 -7.36 -3.27 -11.54
N ALA A 52 -7.91 -4.47 -11.38
CA ALA A 52 -8.92 -5.02 -12.27
C ALA A 52 -10.05 -5.57 -11.37
N THR A 53 -11.28 -5.54 -11.88
CA THR A 53 -12.45 -5.95 -11.09
C THR A 53 -12.31 -7.40 -10.62
N GLY A 54 -12.44 -7.65 -9.33
CA GLY A 54 -12.34 -9.00 -8.74
C GLY A 54 -10.94 -9.62 -8.81
N VAL A 55 -9.89 -8.83 -8.99
CA VAL A 55 -8.49 -9.27 -8.97
C VAL A 55 -7.74 -8.52 -7.89
N MET A 56 -6.93 -9.23 -7.10
CA MET A 56 -6.10 -8.62 -6.06
C MET A 56 -4.80 -8.13 -6.66
N THR A 57 -4.46 -6.86 -6.44
CA THR A 57 -3.09 -6.34 -6.63
C THR A 57 -2.38 -6.33 -5.29
N SER A 58 -1.19 -6.92 -5.21
CA SER A 58 -0.37 -6.95 -4.00
C SER A 58 0.96 -6.23 -4.19
N VAL A 59 1.36 -5.49 -3.16
CA VAL A 59 2.62 -4.73 -3.12
C VAL A 59 3.42 -5.09 -1.87
N PRO A 60 4.76 -5.17 -1.96
CA PRO A 60 5.60 -5.48 -0.82
C PRO A 60 5.72 -4.27 0.10
N VAL A 61 5.81 -4.49 1.41
CA VAL A 61 6.14 -3.47 2.41
C VAL A 61 7.08 -4.04 3.45
N TYR A 62 8.09 -3.27 3.83
CA TYR A 62 9.02 -3.69 4.87
C TYR A 62 8.46 -3.35 6.25
N LEU A 63 8.28 -4.38 7.08
CA LEU A 63 7.81 -4.26 8.46
C LEU A 63 8.84 -4.83 9.43
N ARG A 64 8.84 -4.32 10.66
CA ARG A 64 9.77 -4.72 11.72
C ARG A 64 9.02 -5.51 12.79
N ALA A 65 9.71 -6.45 13.42
CA ALA A 65 9.18 -7.13 14.60
C ALA A 65 8.79 -6.09 15.67
N GLY A 66 7.61 -6.25 16.25
CA GLY A 66 7.00 -5.33 17.21
C GLY A 66 6.10 -4.24 16.60
N ASP A 67 6.11 -4.07 15.28
CA ASP A 67 5.16 -3.17 14.60
C ASP A 67 3.72 -3.68 14.84
N VAL A 68 2.81 -2.79 15.27
CA VAL A 68 1.39 -3.10 15.44
C VAL A 68 0.63 -2.42 14.32
N ILE A 69 0.07 -3.21 13.41
CA ILE A 69 -0.69 -2.72 12.26
C ILE A 69 -2.17 -2.75 12.59
N THR A 70 -2.82 -1.61 12.47
CA THR A 70 -4.24 -1.38 12.75
C THR A 70 -5.01 -0.95 11.51
N SER A 71 -4.38 -0.30 10.55
CA SER A 71 -5.04 0.20 9.34
C SER A 71 -4.15 0.14 8.10
N ILE A 72 -4.79 0.11 6.93
CA ILE A 72 -4.15 0.19 5.63
C ILE A 72 -4.76 1.35 4.87
N SER A 73 -3.89 2.16 4.25
CA SER A 73 -4.26 3.34 3.49
C SER A 73 -3.72 3.29 2.07
N ALA A 74 -4.56 3.66 1.10
CA ALA A 74 -4.19 3.88 -0.30
C ALA A 74 -4.88 5.14 -0.84
N ARG A 75 -4.25 5.85 -1.77
CA ARG A 75 -4.82 7.04 -2.42
C ARG A 75 -5.31 6.69 -3.82
N SER A 76 -6.56 7.03 -4.13
CA SER A 76 -7.05 7.01 -5.51
C SER A 76 -6.53 8.21 -6.30
N GLY A 77 -6.31 8.02 -7.60
CA GLY A 77 -6.09 9.12 -8.55
C GLY A 77 -7.42 9.64 -9.12
N ALA A 78 -7.39 10.15 -10.35
CA ALA A 78 -8.53 10.79 -11.00
C ALA A 78 -9.73 9.87 -11.27
N THR A 79 -9.57 8.54 -11.29
CA THR A 79 -10.68 7.61 -11.49
C THR A 79 -11.21 7.12 -10.14
N ALA A 80 -12.49 7.40 -9.86
CA ALA A 80 -13.21 6.89 -8.70
C ALA A 80 -13.66 5.43 -8.91
N ALA A 81 -13.99 4.73 -7.82
CA ALA A 81 -14.69 3.45 -7.92
C ALA A 81 -16.14 3.67 -8.39
N GLY A 82 -16.48 3.21 -9.59
CA GLY A 82 -17.83 3.22 -10.14
C GLY A 82 -18.66 2.06 -9.60
N THR A 83 -19.74 2.35 -8.87
CA THR A 83 -20.66 1.37 -8.29
C THR A 83 -19.94 0.15 -7.69
N PRO A 84 -19.09 0.33 -6.66
CA PRO A 84 -18.42 -0.80 -6.02
C PRO A 84 -19.47 -1.74 -5.43
N THR A 85 -19.18 -3.04 -5.48
CA THR A 85 -19.98 -4.10 -4.87
C THR A 85 -19.28 -4.68 -3.66
N ASN A 86 -17.95 -4.80 -3.73
CA ASN A 86 -17.07 -5.13 -2.61
C ASN A 86 -15.68 -4.51 -2.82
N TYR A 87 -15.02 -4.16 -1.71
CA TYR A 87 -13.59 -3.88 -1.71
C TYR A 87 -13.01 -4.02 -0.31
N TRP A 88 -11.74 -4.41 -0.25
CA TRP A 88 -11.02 -4.65 0.99
C TRP A 88 -9.51 -4.49 0.78
N PHE A 89 -8.80 -4.29 1.89
CA PHE A 89 -7.36 -4.40 1.96
C PHE A 89 -6.98 -5.59 2.84
N ALA A 90 -5.83 -6.20 2.58
CA ALA A 90 -5.35 -7.33 3.34
C ALA A 90 -3.85 -7.26 3.57
N LEU A 91 -3.40 -7.78 4.72
CA LEU A 91 -2.01 -7.94 5.08
C LEU A 91 -1.64 -9.42 5.01
N TYR A 92 -0.56 -9.72 4.33
CA TYR A 92 -0.02 -11.06 4.17
C TYR A 92 1.42 -11.15 4.69
N SER A 93 1.79 -12.33 5.16
CA SER A 93 3.07 -12.67 5.77
C SER A 93 4.27 -12.49 4.83
N SER A 94 5.46 -12.52 5.41
CA SER A 94 6.75 -12.53 4.71
C SER A 94 7.20 -13.90 4.18
N ALA A 95 6.37 -14.94 4.33
CA ALA A 95 6.67 -16.30 3.87
C ALA A 95 6.86 -16.38 2.35
N ALA A 96 7.54 -17.43 1.88
CA ALA A 96 7.77 -17.68 0.44
C ALA A 96 6.45 -17.75 -0.36
N THR A 97 5.41 -18.32 0.24
CA THR A 97 4.02 -18.19 -0.19
C THR A 97 3.29 -17.34 0.85
N PRO A 98 3.05 -16.05 0.59
CA PRO A 98 2.48 -15.14 1.59
C PRO A 98 1.11 -15.61 2.06
N ALA A 99 0.98 -15.99 3.34
CA ALA A 99 -0.27 -16.36 3.99
C ALA A 99 -1.00 -15.11 4.53
N LEU A 100 -2.34 -15.13 4.50
CA LEU A 100 -3.17 -14.05 5.01
C LEU A 100 -3.01 -13.91 6.53
N LEU A 101 -2.65 -12.71 6.99
CA LEU A 101 -2.55 -12.39 8.42
C LEU A 101 -3.82 -11.70 8.91
N ALA A 102 -4.30 -10.72 8.16
CA ALA A 102 -5.54 -10.02 8.45
C ALA A 102 -6.10 -9.38 7.18
N GLN A 103 -7.38 -9.08 7.20
CA GLN A 103 -8.05 -8.24 6.22
C GLN A 103 -8.89 -7.18 6.91
N THR A 104 -9.22 -6.14 6.16
CA THR A 104 -10.25 -5.18 6.55
C THR A 104 -11.64 -5.81 6.45
N ALA A 105 -12.63 -5.19 7.08
CA ALA A 105 -14.02 -5.49 6.74
C ALA A 105 -14.28 -5.16 5.25
N ASP A 106 -15.13 -5.95 4.59
CA ASP A 106 -15.62 -5.61 3.26
C ASP A 106 -16.39 -4.30 3.34
N GLN A 107 -16.06 -3.38 2.44
CA GLN A 107 -16.64 -2.06 2.40
C GLN A 107 -17.89 -1.99 1.52
N THR A 108 -18.27 -3.10 0.89
CA THR A 108 -19.50 -3.25 0.10
C THR A 108 -19.61 -2.16 -0.98
N SER A 109 -20.70 -1.38 -0.98
CA SER A 109 -20.98 -0.29 -1.91
C SER A 109 -20.47 1.08 -1.44
N THR A 110 -19.61 1.13 -0.42
CA THR A 110 -19.06 2.40 0.07
C THR A 110 -18.30 3.12 -1.06
N ALA A 111 -18.61 4.38 -1.31
CA ALA A 111 -17.98 5.12 -2.39
C ALA A 111 -16.48 5.34 -2.13
N TRP A 112 -15.62 5.08 -3.13
CA TRP A 112 -14.23 5.53 -3.14
C TRP A 112 -14.06 6.59 -4.23
N ALA A 113 -14.18 7.86 -3.82
CA ALA A 113 -14.08 9.00 -4.71
C ALA A 113 -12.68 9.15 -5.32
N ALA A 114 -12.57 9.87 -6.44
CA ALA A 114 -11.31 10.24 -7.04
C ALA A 114 -10.49 11.15 -6.10
N ASN A 115 -9.17 11.09 -6.18
CA ASN A 115 -8.23 11.94 -5.44
C ASN A 115 -8.36 11.85 -3.91
N THR A 116 -8.89 10.75 -3.38
CA THR A 116 -9.09 10.57 -1.94
C THR A 116 -8.21 9.48 -1.36
N VAL A 117 -7.72 9.72 -0.14
CA VAL A 117 -7.10 8.67 0.66
C VAL A 117 -8.21 7.83 1.27
N LYS A 118 -8.16 6.52 1.04
CA LYS A 118 -9.00 5.54 1.69
C LYS A 118 -8.17 4.83 2.74
N THR A 119 -8.48 5.09 4.01
CA THR A 119 -7.93 4.40 5.17
C THR A 119 -8.99 3.47 5.71
N VAL A 120 -8.67 2.18 5.82
CA VAL A 120 -9.59 1.17 6.33
C VAL A 120 -8.91 0.39 7.44
N ALA A 121 -9.61 0.23 8.56
CA ALA A 121 -9.12 -0.53 9.71
C ALA A 121 -9.13 -2.04 9.39
N LEU A 122 -8.08 -2.73 9.83
CA LEU A 122 -8.07 -4.19 9.87
C LEU A 122 -9.13 -4.66 10.87
N ALA A 123 -9.78 -5.79 10.58
CA ALA A 123 -10.76 -6.37 11.50
C ALA A 123 -10.12 -6.76 12.84
N THR A 124 -8.83 -7.07 12.84
CA THR A 124 -8.04 -7.32 14.03
C THR A 124 -6.65 -6.72 13.84
N PRO A 125 -6.12 -5.96 14.81
CA PRO A 125 -4.73 -5.49 14.76
C PRO A 125 -3.74 -6.66 14.66
N VAL A 126 -2.67 -6.48 13.88
CA VAL A 126 -1.64 -7.49 13.67
C VAL A 126 -0.34 -7.01 14.27
N THR A 127 0.19 -7.74 15.26
CA THR A 127 1.56 -7.56 15.73
C THR A 127 2.51 -8.36 14.85
N ILE A 128 3.48 -7.68 14.26
CA ILE A 128 4.50 -8.28 13.42
C ILE A 128 5.52 -9.01 14.32
N THR A 129 5.67 -10.31 14.12
CA THR A 129 6.57 -11.15 14.95
C THR A 129 7.99 -11.19 14.41
N GLU A 130 8.17 -11.04 13.10
CA GLU A 130 9.46 -11.14 12.43
C GLU A 130 9.68 -9.96 11.49
N THR A 131 10.91 -9.45 11.45
CA THR A 131 11.26 -8.38 10.53
C THR A 131 11.38 -8.94 9.11
N GLY A 132 10.74 -8.29 8.14
CA GLY A 132 10.79 -8.77 6.76
C GLY A 132 9.93 -7.98 5.80
N ILE A 133 9.84 -8.49 4.58
CA ILE A 133 8.99 -7.93 3.53
C ILE A 133 7.66 -8.68 3.54
N TYR A 134 6.63 -7.99 3.99
CA TYR A 134 5.23 -8.40 4.00
C TYR A 134 4.53 -7.91 2.73
N TRP A 135 3.28 -8.31 2.51
CA TRP A 135 2.51 -7.89 1.34
C TRP A 135 1.18 -7.26 1.73
N VAL A 136 0.84 -6.15 1.08
CA VAL A 136 -0.48 -5.54 1.16
C VAL A 136 -1.25 -5.86 -0.10
N GLY A 137 -2.38 -6.55 0.03
CA GLY A 137 -3.33 -6.82 -1.04
C GLY A 137 -4.43 -5.77 -1.10
N ILE A 138 -4.80 -5.37 -2.31
CA ILE A 138 -5.90 -4.46 -2.62
C ILE A 138 -6.80 -5.12 -3.66
N THR A 139 -8.09 -5.21 -3.36
CA THR A 139 -9.10 -5.71 -4.30
C THR A 139 -10.28 -4.76 -4.34
N VAL A 140 -10.81 -4.51 -5.53
CA VAL A 140 -12.04 -3.75 -5.75
C VAL A 140 -12.86 -4.48 -6.81
N VAL A 141 -14.15 -4.69 -6.55
CA VAL A 141 -15.13 -5.16 -7.55
C VAL A 141 -16.07 -4.00 -7.82
N ALA A 142 -16.00 -3.47 -9.03
CA ALA A 142 -16.69 -2.27 -9.45
C ALA A 142 -16.88 -2.29 -10.98
N THR A 143 -17.80 -1.48 -11.50
CA THR A 143 -17.93 -1.27 -12.94
C THR A 143 -16.74 -0.49 -13.50
N ALA A 144 -16.24 0.46 -12.70
CA ALA A 144 -14.95 1.13 -12.90
C ALA A 144 -14.11 1.02 -11.62
N VAL A 145 -12.93 0.42 -11.70
CA VAL A 145 -12.00 0.34 -10.56
C VAL A 145 -11.25 1.66 -10.40
N PRO A 146 -10.94 2.09 -9.16
CA PRO A 146 -10.23 3.34 -8.94
C PRO A 146 -8.80 3.26 -9.49
N SER A 147 -8.33 4.35 -10.08
CA SER A 147 -6.91 4.50 -10.38
C SER A 147 -6.16 4.72 -9.07
N LEU A 148 -4.92 4.22 -8.95
CA LEU A 148 -4.13 4.38 -7.72
C LEU A 148 -2.90 5.25 -7.98
N ILE A 149 -2.49 5.98 -6.94
CA ILE A 149 -1.22 6.72 -6.93
C ILE A 149 -0.09 5.77 -6.51
N GLY A 150 1.07 5.89 -7.16
CA GLY A 150 2.16 4.94 -7.02
C GLY A 150 3.34 5.31 -7.89
N SER A 151 4.22 4.37 -8.21
CA SER A 151 5.33 4.58 -9.14
C SER A 151 5.39 3.43 -10.16
N ILE A 152 6.00 3.69 -11.32
CA ILE A 152 6.33 2.63 -12.28
C ILE A 152 7.71 2.12 -11.92
N ALA A 153 7.81 0.81 -11.79
CA ALA A 153 9.06 0.08 -11.67
C ALA A 153 9.14 -0.96 -12.80
N MET A 154 10.37 -1.35 -13.13
CA MET A 154 10.58 -2.47 -14.03
C MET A 154 10.14 -3.76 -13.34
N THR A 155 9.44 -4.63 -14.08
CA THR A 155 9.21 -6.00 -13.61
C THR A 155 10.53 -6.75 -13.54
N PRO A 156 10.65 -7.77 -12.65
CA PRO A 156 11.84 -8.61 -12.59
C PRO A 156 12.33 -9.06 -13.96
N VAL A 157 13.60 -8.81 -14.26
CA VAL A 157 14.26 -9.25 -15.51
C VAL A 157 15.41 -10.21 -15.23
N VAL A 158 15.95 -10.19 -14.01
CA VAL A 158 16.96 -11.16 -13.56
C VAL A 158 16.30 -12.22 -12.69
N THR A 159 16.78 -13.46 -12.82
CA THR A 159 16.33 -14.57 -11.96
C THR A 159 16.62 -14.26 -10.49
N GLY A 160 15.60 -14.37 -9.64
CA GLY A 160 15.69 -14.11 -8.20
C GLY A 160 15.27 -12.69 -7.79
N GLU A 161 15.05 -11.77 -8.73
CA GLU A 161 14.43 -10.49 -8.43
C GLU A 161 12.98 -10.67 -7.97
N ARG A 162 12.58 -9.90 -6.95
CA ARG A 162 11.23 -9.95 -6.39
C ARG A 162 10.31 -9.00 -7.16
N ASN A 163 9.06 -9.42 -7.35
CA ASN A 163 8.01 -8.53 -7.83
C ASN A 163 7.84 -7.32 -6.89
N LEU A 164 7.80 -6.11 -7.44
CA LEU A 164 7.46 -4.90 -6.69
C LEU A 164 5.96 -4.62 -6.70
N SER A 165 5.21 -5.29 -7.58
CA SER A 165 3.76 -5.32 -7.64
C SER A 165 3.33 -6.54 -8.43
N GLN A 166 2.20 -7.13 -8.06
CA GLN A 166 1.70 -8.33 -8.73
C GLN A 166 0.19 -8.48 -8.59
N SER A 167 -0.47 -9.03 -9.61
CA SER A 167 -1.87 -9.45 -9.54
C SER A 167 -1.99 -10.93 -9.18
N SER A 168 -3.07 -11.29 -8.48
CA SER A 168 -3.43 -12.67 -8.15
C SER A 168 -4.93 -12.83 -7.95
N GLY A 169 -5.42 -14.05 -8.11
CA GLY A 169 -6.84 -14.38 -7.99
C GLY A 169 -7.69 -13.92 -9.19
N SER A 170 -8.94 -14.36 -9.20
CA SER A 170 -9.96 -13.98 -10.18
C SER A 170 -11.33 -14.10 -9.52
N SER A 171 -12.26 -13.23 -9.90
CA SER A 171 -13.64 -13.22 -9.37
C SER A 171 -13.70 -13.16 -7.83
N LEU A 172 -12.75 -12.45 -7.22
CA LEU A 172 -12.69 -12.27 -5.78
C LEU A 172 -13.87 -11.44 -5.28
N THR A 173 -14.46 -11.86 -4.17
CA THR A 173 -15.59 -11.20 -3.51
C THR A 173 -15.15 -10.63 -2.16
N ALA A 174 -15.94 -10.80 -1.09
CA ALA A 174 -15.72 -10.18 0.22
C ALA A 174 -14.52 -10.74 1.02
N THR A 175 -13.99 -11.91 0.62
CA THR A 175 -12.94 -12.60 1.37
C THR A 175 -11.64 -12.62 0.59
N ALA A 176 -10.55 -12.21 1.25
CA ALA A 176 -9.22 -12.31 0.70
C ALA A 176 -8.78 -13.79 0.60
N PRO A 177 -8.07 -14.18 -0.47
CA PRO A 177 -7.48 -15.51 -0.55
C PRO A 177 -6.59 -15.83 0.66
N ALA A 178 -6.58 -17.09 1.10
CA ALA A 178 -5.75 -17.51 2.23
C ALA A 178 -4.24 -17.35 1.96
N THR A 179 -3.84 -17.38 0.70
CA THR A 179 -2.45 -17.21 0.26
C THR A 179 -2.38 -16.44 -1.05
N ILE A 180 -1.30 -15.69 -1.26
CA ILE A 180 -0.98 -15.12 -2.57
C ILE A 180 -0.32 -16.20 -3.44
N ALA A 181 -1.05 -16.70 -4.44
CA ALA A 181 -0.59 -17.71 -5.39
C ALA A 181 -0.90 -17.29 -6.84
N THR A 182 -0.29 -17.97 -7.82
CA THR A 182 -0.52 -17.72 -9.26
C THR A 182 -0.40 -16.25 -9.65
N VAL A 183 0.75 -15.66 -9.33
CA VAL A 183 0.98 -14.22 -9.46
C VAL A 183 1.39 -13.84 -10.88
N THR A 184 1.00 -12.64 -11.30
CA THR A 184 1.51 -12.00 -12.52
C THR A 184 2.16 -10.67 -12.13
N ALA A 185 3.42 -10.46 -12.49
CA ALA A 185 4.13 -9.23 -12.17
C ALA A 185 3.49 -8.02 -12.86
N LYS A 186 3.44 -6.88 -12.16
CA LYS A 186 2.93 -5.62 -12.69
C LYS A 186 4.01 -4.53 -12.61
N PRO A 187 4.15 -3.69 -13.64
CA PRO A 187 5.12 -2.59 -13.61
C PRO A 187 4.69 -1.46 -12.67
N PHE A 188 3.38 -1.23 -12.52
CA PHE A 188 2.90 -0.18 -11.62
C PHE A 188 2.79 -0.67 -10.17
N VAL A 189 3.41 0.06 -9.24
CA VAL A 189 3.46 -0.20 -7.80
C VAL A 189 2.63 0.85 -7.07
N PRO A 190 1.40 0.52 -6.62
CA PRO A 190 0.61 1.39 -5.75
C PRO A 190 1.36 1.75 -4.47
N ARG A 191 1.25 3.00 -4.02
CA ARG A 191 1.73 3.39 -2.70
C ARG A 191 0.69 3.01 -1.63
N VAL A 192 1.15 2.30 -0.62
CA VAL A 192 0.38 1.97 0.58
C VAL A 192 1.06 2.52 1.82
N VAL A 193 0.24 2.89 2.80
CA VAL A 193 0.68 3.31 4.13
C VAL A 193 -0.04 2.49 5.17
N LEU A 194 0.70 1.96 6.14
CA LEU A 194 0.20 1.18 7.25
C LEU A 194 0.44 1.96 8.54
N THR A 195 -0.52 1.91 9.46
CA THR A 195 -0.46 2.49 10.81
C THR A 195 -1.00 1.49 11.80
#